data_AF-A0AAC8TC01-F1
#
_entry.id   AF-A0AAC8TC01-F1
#
_cell.length_a   1.000
_cell.length_b   1.000
_cell.length_c   1.000
_cell.angle_alpha   90.00
_cell.angle_beta   90.00
_cell.angle_gamma   90.00
#
_symmetry.space_group_name_H-M   'P 1'
#
loop_
_entity.id
_entity.type
_entity.pdbx_description
1 polymer ?
#
loop_
_entity_poly.entity_id
_entity_poly.type
_entity_poly.pdbx_seq_one_letter_code
_entity_poly.pdbx_strand_id
1 'polypeptide(L)'
;MSQEQLPEEWRGRRVGLLDALLRCRWWVQERHALWFVTGSENVDSLLPMTRGWSAHTHFNGGDDLAWQEFLEWYQDSQGQPLLPDWYVKPLRDCEGDHERAVLVLLELVAGYVERFGPTPRGRARATDERIAATYGPLPGEWGGRQVELVDALLWLRQRMHEGRELSFFTGQDTVDSLYSFTLGWIQNSVFNQSKDLTVAPFQDWLRDVKKEAPGEGWHVKYLQDCQGDHRKAALKFLDFAAEFRASR
;
A
#
# COMPACT_ATOMS: atom_id res chain seq x y z
N MET A 1 4.77 -11.76 -12.41
CA MET A 1 4.43 -10.55 -13.19
C MET A 1 5.24 -10.60 -14.48
N SER A 2 4.60 -10.66 -15.66
CA SER A 2 5.34 -10.36 -16.89
C SER A 2 5.84 -8.91 -16.77
N GLN A 3 7.08 -8.66 -17.21
CA GLN A 3 7.64 -7.32 -17.25
C GLN A 3 6.90 -6.50 -18.32
N GLU A 4 5.69 -6.07 -18.01
CA GLU A 4 5.11 -4.94 -18.73
C GLU A 4 6.06 -3.76 -18.48
N GLN A 5 6.73 -3.33 -19.55
CA GLN A 5 7.80 -2.33 -19.45
C GLN A 5 7.23 -1.08 -18.78
N LEU A 6 7.93 -0.58 -17.75
CA LEU A 6 7.57 0.69 -17.12
C LEU A 6 7.47 1.78 -18.19
N PRO A 7 6.50 2.71 -18.07
CA PRO A 7 6.38 3.86 -18.97
C PRO A 7 7.73 4.54 -19.19
N GLU A 8 8.02 4.96 -20.42
CA GLU A 8 9.33 5.55 -20.75
C GLU A 8 9.59 6.81 -19.93
N GLU A 9 8.54 7.58 -19.61
CA GLU A 9 8.61 8.77 -18.76
C GLU A 9 9.04 8.52 -17.31
N TRP A 10 9.09 7.25 -16.87
CA TRP A 10 9.54 6.86 -15.54
C TRP A 10 11.00 6.42 -15.51
N ARG A 11 11.63 6.23 -16.68
CA ARG A 11 13.04 5.80 -16.73
C ARG A 11 13.95 6.89 -16.18
N GLY A 12 14.85 6.50 -15.28
CA GLY A 12 15.90 7.39 -14.75
C GLY A 12 15.43 8.36 -13.65
N ARG A 13 14.18 8.26 -13.19
CA ARG A 13 13.68 9.00 -12.02
C ARG A 13 12.98 8.06 -11.03
N ARG A 14 12.83 8.52 -9.79
CA ARG A 14 11.96 7.87 -8.82
C ARG A 14 10.50 8.03 -9.24
N VAL A 15 9.75 6.94 -9.14
CA VAL A 15 8.29 6.91 -9.34
C VAL A 15 7.64 7.24 -7.99
N GLY A 16 6.81 8.27 -7.96
CA GLY A 16 6.03 8.66 -6.76
C GLY A 16 4.66 7.99 -6.72
N LEU A 17 3.91 8.15 -5.63
CA LEU A 17 2.58 7.54 -5.50
C LEU A 17 1.59 8.11 -6.53
N LEU A 18 1.67 9.41 -6.88
CA LEU A 18 0.80 9.97 -7.91
C LEU A 18 1.01 9.27 -9.27
N ASP A 19 2.25 9.05 -9.68
CA ASP A 19 2.55 8.29 -10.90
C ASP A 19 1.95 6.88 -10.85
N ALA A 20 2.14 6.19 -9.71
CA ALA A 20 1.58 4.86 -9.52
C ALA A 20 0.05 4.87 -9.62
N LEU A 21 -0.63 5.85 -9.02
CA LEU A 21 -2.08 5.99 -9.07
C LEU A 21 -2.60 6.34 -10.49
N LEU A 22 -1.86 7.09 -11.29
CA LEU A 22 -2.20 7.28 -12.71
C LEU A 22 -2.08 5.97 -13.51
N ARG A 23 -1.10 5.14 -13.18
CA ARG A 23 -1.01 3.80 -13.79
C ARG A 23 -2.13 2.88 -13.32
N CYS A 24 -2.51 2.97 -12.04
CA CYS A 24 -3.68 2.29 -11.49
C CYS A 24 -4.95 2.68 -12.27
N ARG A 25 -5.13 3.98 -12.52
CA ARG A 25 -6.26 4.52 -13.30
C ARG A 25 -6.33 3.85 -14.67
N TRP A 26 -5.22 3.83 -15.39
CA TRP A 26 -5.14 3.18 -16.70
C TRP A 26 -5.50 1.69 -16.64
N TRP A 27 -4.99 0.94 -15.66
CA TRP A 27 -5.32 -0.48 -15.50
C TRP A 27 -6.80 -0.72 -15.20
N VAL A 28 -7.41 0.09 -14.33
CA VAL A 28 -8.84 -0.05 -14.01
C VAL A 28 -9.69 0.31 -15.24
N GLN A 29 -9.37 1.40 -15.96
CA GLN A 29 -10.13 1.84 -17.13
C GLN A 29 -10.02 0.88 -18.32
N GLU A 30 -8.81 0.46 -18.66
CA GLU A 30 -8.56 -0.27 -19.90
C GLU A 30 -8.65 -1.80 -19.72
N ARG A 31 -8.53 -2.29 -18.49
CA ARG A 31 -8.44 -3.73 -18.22
C ARG A 31 -9.42 -4.26 -17.19
N HIS A 32 -10.22 -3.42 -16.55
CA HIS A 32 -11.11 -3.85 -15.46
C HIS A 32 -10.35 -4.69 -14.41
N ALA A 33 -9.18 -4.17 -14.03
CA ALA A 33 -8.17 -4.92 -13.30
C ALA A 33 -7.92 -4.33 -11.91
N LEU A 34 -8.97 -3.90 -11.19
CA LEU A 34 -8.80 -3.38 -9.83
C LEU A 34 -8.09 -4.37 -8.90
N TRP A 35 -8.44 -5.65 -8.95
CA TRP A 35 -7.77 -6.71 -8.18
C TRP A 35 -6.25 -6.80 -8.48
N PHE A 36 -5.83 -6.51 -9.70
CA PHE A 36 -4.42 -6.55 -10.08
C PHE A 36 -3.65 -5.38 -9.44
N VAL A 37 -4.33 -4.26 -9.25
CA VAL A 37 -3.78 -3.06 -8.65
C VAL A 37 -3.69 -3.16 -7.14
N THR A 38 -4.77 -3.56 -6.47
CA THR A 38 -4.87 -3.44 -5.01
C THR A 38 -4.92 -4.81 -4.31
N GLY A 39 -5.01 -5.90 -5.07
CA GLY A 39 -5.19 -7.26 -4.53
C GLY A 39 -6.62 -7.65 -4.20
N SER A 40 -7.58 -6.74 -4.39
CA SER A 40 -8.99 -6.97 -4.09
C SER A 40 -9.85 -6.18 -5.08
N GLU A 41 -11.05 -6.68 -5.40
CA GLU A 41 -12.01 -5.99 -6.26
C GLU A 41 -12.80 -4.90 -5.52
N ASN A 42 -12.45 -4.60 -4.25
CA ASN A 42 -13.18 -3.66 -3.43
C ASN A 42 -12.53 -2.27 -3.43
N VAL A 43 -13.36 -1.23 -3.42
CA VAL A 43 -12.91 0.18 -3.44
C VAL A 43 -12.06 0.59 -2.24
N ASP A 44 -12.31 -0.01 -1.09
CA ASP A 44 -11.61 0.26 0.17
C ASP A 44 -10.16 -0.24 0.16
N SER A 45 -9.80 -1.16 -0.75
CA SER A 45 -8.45 -1.72 -0.91
C SER A 45 -7.42 -0.70 -1.45
N LEU A 46 -7.87 0.39 -2.07
CA LEU A 46 -6.97 1.42 -2.60
C LEU A 46 -6.21 2.15 -1.49
N LEU A 47 -6.86 2.44 -0.36
CA LEU A 47 -6.21 3.15 0.74
C LEU A 47 -5.09 2.31 1.37
N PRO A 48 -5.27 1.04 1.76
CA PRO A 48 -4.18 0.21 2.24
C PRO A 48 -3.03 0.06 1.24
N MET A 49 -3.31 -0.04 -0.06
CA MET A 49 -2.27 -0.05 -1.10
C MET A 49 -1.44 1.25 -1.06
N THR A 50 -2.09 2.43 -1.04
CA THR A 50 -1.37 3.71 -0.92
C THR A 50 -0.57 3.81 0.38
N ARG A 51 -1.05 3.20 1.48
CA ARG A 51 -0.35 3.15 2.77
C ARG A 51 0.90 2.28 2.70
N GLY A 52 0.83 1.13 2.03
CA GLY A 52 1.98 0.26 1.78
C GLY A 52 3.08 0.95 0.98
N TRP A 53 2.69 1.64 -0.10
CA TRP A 53 3.60 2.47 -0.89
C TRP A 53 4.25 3.58 -0.06
N SER A 54 3.46 4.29 0.73
CA SER A 54 3.94 5.37 1.60
C SER A 54 4.88 4.84 2.69
N ALA A 55 4.56 3.68 3.28
CA ALA A 55 5.42 3.03 4.27
C ALA A 55 6.77 2.64 3.68
N HIS A 56 6.80 2.04 2.49
CA HIS A 56 8.05 1.71 1.79
C HIS A 56 8.90 2.97 1.57
N THR A 57 8.28 4.03 1.08
CA THR A 57 8.92 5.33 0.86
C THR A 57 9.55 5.86 2.15
N HIS A 58 8.75 5.95 3.21
CA HIS A 58 9.19 6.43 4.53
C HIS A 58 10.32 5.60 5.11
N PHE A 59 10.13 4.27 5.18
CA PHE A 59 11.10 3.36 5.78
C PHE A 59 12.45 3.33 5.06
N ASN A 60 12.49 3.73 3.79
CA ASN A 60 13.72 3.85 3.01
C ASN A 60 14.22 5.31 2.89
N GLY A 61 13.78 6.20 3.79
CA GLY A 61 14.28 7.57 3.92
C GLY A 61 13.86 8.51 2.79
N GLY A 62 12.80 8.17 2.07
CA GLY A 62 12.22 9.01 1.03
C GLY A 62 10.93 9.67 1.48
N ASP A 63 10.53 10.70 0.73
CA ASP A 63 9.28 11.43 0.93
C ASP A 63 8.40 11.31 -0.30
N ASP A 64 7.08 11.23 -0.12
CA ASP A 64 6.10 11.30 -1.22
C ASP A 64 5.44 12.68 -1.25
N LEU A 65 6.27 13.72 -1.46
CA LEU A 65 5.86 15.12 -1.38
C LEU A 65 4.70 15.44 -2.32
N ALA A 66 4.69 14.88 -3.53
CA ALA A 66 3.64 15.15 -4.51
C ALA A 66 2.28 14.61 -4.03
N TRP A 67 2.25 13.41 -3.43
CA TRP A 67 1.04 12.89 -2.80
C TRP A 67 0.56 13.78 -1.65
N GLN A 68 1.48 14.33 -0.85
CA GLN A 68 1.11 15.24 0.23
C GLN A 68 0.53 16.55 -0.31
N GLU A 69 1.14 17.15 -1.33
CA GLU A 69 0.60 18.34 -1.99
C GLU A 69 -0.79 18.08 -2.59
N PHE A 70 -1.04 16.88 -3.11
CA PHE A 70 -2.38 16.47 -3.54
C PHE A 70 -3.38 16.42 -2.37
N LEU A 71 -3.01 15.85 -1.22
CA LEU A 71 -3.87 15.80 -0.04
C LEU A 71 -4.17 17.19 0.53
N GLU A 72 -3.17 18.08 0.57
CA GLU A 72 -3.34 19.49 0.96
C GLU A 72 -4.28 20.20 -0.02
N TRP A 73 -4.05 20.06 -1.32
CA TRP A 73 -4.95 20.62 -2.35
C TRP A 73 -6.37 20.08 -2.24
N TYR A 74 -6.54 18.77 -1.99
CA TYR A 74 -7.86 18.17 -1.80
C TYR A 74 -8.55 18.81 -0.58
N GLN A 75 -7.83 18.94 0.54
CA GLN A 75 -8.36 19.55 1.75
C GLN A 75 -8.78 21.00 1.53
N ASP A 76 -7.94 21.80 0.86
CA ASP A 76 -8.25 23.19 0.53
C ASP A 76 -9.43 23.31 -0.43
N SER A 77 -9.56 22.38 -1.38
CA SER A 77 -10.61 22.39 -2.40
C SER A 77 -11.96 21.87 -1.88
N GLN A 78 -11.94 20.91 -0.95
CA GLN A 78 -13.15 20.26 -0.40
C GLN A 78 -13.55 20.78 0.98
N GLY A 79 -12.69 21.57 1.64
CA GLY A 79 -12.89 22.05 3.01
C GLY A 79 -12.67 20.99 4.09
N GLN A 80 -12.22 19.79 3.73
CA GLN A 80 -12.00 18.66 4.65
C GLN A 80 -10.92 17.71 4.11
N PRO A 81 -10.13 17.05 4.98
CA PRO A 81 -9.12 16.09 4.53
C PRO A 81 -9.76 14.86 3.87
N LEU A 82 -8.98 14.16 3.05
CA LEU A 82 -9.38 12.85 2.52
C LEU A 82 -9.39 11.83 3.68
N LEU A 83 -10.59 11.40 4.09
CA LEU A 83 -10.79 10.48 5.21
C LEU A 83 -10.65 9.01 4.78
N PRO A 84 -10.41 8.06 5.70
CA PRO A 84 -10.33 6.64 5.38
C PRO A 84 -11.58 6.05 4.70
N ASP A 85 -12.75 6.65 4.97
CA ASP A 85 -14.06 6.29 4.42
C ASP A 85 -14.46 7.12 3.18
N TRP A 86 -13.49 7.78 2.53
CA TRP A 86 -13.70 8.61 1.33
C TRP A 86 -14.55 7.93 0.26
N TYR A 87 -14.50 6.59 0.19
CA TYR A 87 -15.15 5.77 -0.81
C TYR A 87 -16.65 5.54 -0.56
N VAL A 88 -17.18 5.79 0.65
CA VAL A 88 -18.58 5.49 1.00
C VAL A 88 -19.55 6.22 0.08
N LYS A 89 -19.32 7.52 -0.14
CA LYS A 89 -20.15 8.33 -1.06
C LYS A 89 -19.97 7.88 -2.52
N PRO A 90 -18.75 7.81 -3.09
CA PRO A 90 -18.53 7.28 -4.43
C PRO A 90 -19.18 5.91 -4.69
N LEU A 91 -19.04 4.97 -3.74
CA LEU A 91 -19.60 3.63 -3.86
C LEU A 91 -21.13 3.66 -3.94
N ARG A 92 -21.77 4.45 -3.08
CA ARG A 92 -23.22 4.65 -3.14
C ARG A 92 -23.66 5.31 -4.45
N ASP A 93 -22.97 6.37 -4.85
CA ASP A 93 -23.30 7.15 -6.05
C ASP A 93 -23.03 6.34 -7.34
N CYS A 94 -22.19 5.29 -7.26
CA CYS A 94 -21.93 4.32 -8.31
C CYS A 94 -22.72 2.99 -8.14
N GLU A 95 -23.77 2.97 -7.32
CA GLU A 95 -24.66 1.80 -7.15
C GLU A 95 -23.96 0.51 -6.70
N GLY A 96 -22.88 0.65 -5.91
CA GLY A 96 -22.08 -0.48 -5.44
C GLY A 96 -20.99 -0.94 -6.41
N ASP A 97 -20.82 -0.27 -7.55
CA ASP A 97 -19.72 -0.55 -8.47
C ASP A 97 -18.39 -0.03 -7.91
N HIS A 98 -17.57 -0.96 -7.44
CA HIS A 98 -16.29 -0.67 -6.81
C HIS A 98 -15.25 -0.10 -7.77
N GLU A 99 -15.21 -0.56 -9.03
CA GLU A 99 -14.25 -0.02 -10.01
C GLU A 99 -14.60 1.42 -10.34
N ARG A 100 -15.88 1.71 -10.61
CA ARG A 100 -16.35 3.09 -10.84
C ARG A 100 -16.12 3.98 -9.63
N ALA A 101 -16.34 3.46 -8.42
CA ALA A 101 -16.09 4.20 -7.18
C ALA A 101 -14.59 4.51 -6.97
N VAL A 102 -13.69 3.57 -7.29
CA VAL A 102 -12.23 3.79 -7.28
C VAL A 102 -11.86 4.88 -8.28
N LEU A 103 -12.42 4.83 -9.48
CA LEU A 103 -12.13 5.80 -10.52
C LEU A 103 -12.46 7.24 -10.09
N VAL A 104 -13.43 7.47 -9.19
CA VAL A 104 -13.71 8.82 -8.67
C VAL A 104 -12.46 9.45 -8.02
N LEU A 105 -11.72 8.72 -7.19
CA LEU A 105 -10.48 9.24 -6.59
C LEU A 105 -9.34 9.30 -7.62
N LEU A 106 -9.24 8.31 -8.50
CA LEU A 106 -8.18 8.28 -9.51
C LEU A 106 -8.33 9.39 -10.56
N GLU A 107 -9.57 9.80 -10.90
CA GLU A 107 -9.83 10.97 -11.74
C GLU A 107 -9.51 12.28 -11.02
N LEU A 108 -9.74 12.38 -9.70
CA LEU A 108 -9.29 13.54 -8.92
C LEU A 108 -7.76 13.67 -8.93
N VAL A 109 -7.06 12.54 -8.78
CA VAL A 109 -5.60 12.48 -8.91
C VAL A 109 -5.16 12.89 -10.31
N ALA A 110 -5.82 12.39 -11.36
CA ALA A 110 -5.53 12.77 -12.74
C ALA A 110 -5.71 14.27 -12.99
N GLY A 111 -6.82 14.85 -12.52
CA GLY A 111 -7.08 16.30 -12.64
C GLY A 111 -6.07 17.16 -11.86
N TYR A 112 -5.61 16.69 -10.70
CA TYR A 112 -4.51 17.35 -9.97
C TYR A 112 -3.23 17.32 -10.79
N VAL A 113 -2.82 16.16 -11.31
CA VAL A 113 -1.59 16.01 -12.07
C VAL A 113 -1.64 16.77 -13.40
N GLU A 114 -2.78 16.81 -14.08
CA GLU A 114 -2.96 17.61 -15.29
C GLU A 114 -2.73 19.11 -15.00
N ARG A 115 -3.22 19.60 -13.86
CA ARG A 115 -3.12 21.00 -13.49
C ARG A 115 -1.73 21.40 -12.95
N PHE A 116 -1.07 20.50 -12.24
CA PHE A 116 0.09 20.84 -11.42
C PHE A 116 1.36 20.03 -11.71
N GLY A 117 1.25 18.97 -12.51
CA GLY A 117 2.30 17.99 -12.76
C GLY A 117 2.40 16.92 -11.67
N PRO A 118 3.14 15.82 -11.93
CA PRO A 118 3.35 14.73 -10.96
C PRO A 118 4.52 15.00 -10.00
N THR A 119 5.34 15.99 -10.29
CA THR A 119 6.52 16.37 -9.50
C THR A 119 6.12 17.35 -8.40
N PRO A 120 6.66 17.23 -7.16
CA PRO A 120 6.36 18.18 -6.10
C PRO A 120 6.82 19.59 -6.48
N ARG A 121 6.02 20.59 -6.10
CA ARG A 121 6.23 22.01 -6.43
C ARG A 121 6.88 22.80 -5.30
N GLY A 122 6.92 22.28 -4.08
CA GLY A 122 7.52 22.97 -2.93
C GLY A 122 8.02 22.03 -1.83
N ARG A 123 8.46 22.63 -0.71
CA ARG A 123 8.62 21.90 0.54
C ARG A 123 7.24 21.81 1.18
N ALA A 124 6.59 20.66 1.10
CA ALA A 124 5.42 20.38 1.92
C ALA A 124 5.78 20.70 3.39
N ARG A 125 4.91 21.44 4.10
CA ARG A 125 5.24 22.06 5.40
C ARG A 125 4.84 21.19 6.60
N ALA A 126 4.06 20.13 6.39
CA ALA A 126 3.47 19.28 7.44
C ALA A 126 3.83 17.78 7.30
N THR A 127 4.85 17.51 6.49
CA THR A 127 5.11 16.25 5.76
C THR A 127 5.53 15.09 6.62
N ASP A 128 6.43 15.34 7.58
CA ASP A 128 6.91 14.32 8.50
C ASP A 128 5.83 13.95 9.51
N GLU A 129 4.95 14.88 9.90
CA GLU A 129 4.10 14.66 11.08
C GLU A 129 3.04 13.58 10.86
N ARG A 130 2.38 13.50 9.70
CA ARG A 130 1.32 12.48 9.50
C ARG A 130 1.89 11.08 9.28
N ILE A 131 2.93 10.96 8.45
CA ILE A 131 3.61 9.69 8.19
C ILE A 131 4.39 9.25 9.43
N ALA A 132 5.12 10.13 10.10
CA ALA A 132 5.80 9.82 11.36
C ALA A 132 4.82 9.63 12.53
N ALA A 133 3.63 10.27 12.53
CA ALA A 133 2.59 9.91 13.51
C ALA A 133 2.09 8.47 13.28
N THR A 134 2.04 8.03 12.03
CA THR A 134 1.59 6.68 11.66
C THR A 134 2.66 5.62 11.92
N TYR A 135 3.89 5.85 11.44
CA TYR A 135 4.95 4.84 11.42
C TYR A 135 6.08 5.13 12.41
N GLY A 136 6.03 6.24 13.12
CA GLY A 136 7.09 6.67 14.02
C GLY A 136 8.37 7.09 13.29
N PRO A 137 9.41 7.46 14.06
CA PRO A 137 10.76 7.58 13.53
C PRO A 137 11.26 6.22 13.05
N LEU A 138 12.20 6.23 12.09
CA LEU A 138 12.88 5.01 11.65
C LEU A 138 13.56 4.32 12.85
N PRO A 139 13.34 3.01 13.06
CA PRO A 139 14.09 2.24 14.04
C PRO A 139 15.60 2.41 13.81
N GLY A 140 16.33 2.83 14.85
CA GLY A 140 17.77 3.08 14.75
C GLY A 140 18.58 1.83 14.35
N GLU A 141 18.07 0.65 14.67
CA GLU A 141 18.60 -0.66 14.26
C GLU A 141 18.64 -0.89 12.75
N TRP A 142 17.86 -0.13 11.97
CA TRP A 142 17.89 -0.23 10.51
C TRP A 142 19.04 0.58 9.91
N GLY A 143 19.71 1.46 10.67
CA GLY A 143 21.06 1.94 10.36
C GLY A 143 21.29 2.50 8.94
N GLY A 144 20.25 3.06 8.30
CA GLY A 144 20.31 3.56 6.92
C GLY A 144 20.41 2.47 5.84
N ARG A 145 20.25 1.19 6.21
CA ARG A 145 20.13 0.08 5.26
C ARG A 145 18.76 0.15 4.57
N GLN A 146 18.67 -0.46 3.39
CA GLN A 146 17.38 -0.65 2.74
C GLN A 146 16.49 -1.54 3.62
N VAL A 147 15.30 -1.06 3.93
CA VAL A 147 14.27 -1.79 4.65
C VAL A 147 13.51 -2.65 3.66
N GLU A 148 13.45 -3.95 3.93
CA GLU A 148 12.76 -4.93 3.10
C GLU A 148 11.35 -5.21 3.64
N LEU A 149 10.47 -5.80 2.83
CA LEU A 149 9.09 -6.09 3.20
C LEU A 149 9.02 -6.88 4.50
N VAL A 150 9.84 -7.92 4.64
CA VAL A 150 9.83 -8.74 5.86
C VAL A 150 10.19 -7.90 7.09
N ASP A 151 11.09 -6.92 6.99
CA ASP A 151 11.39 -6.02 8.13
C ASP A 151 10.17 -5.20 8.53
N ALA A 152 9.47 -4.63 7.55
CA ALA A 152 8.25 -3.87 7.78
C ALA A 152 7.13 -4.74 8.39
N LEU A 153 6.99 -5.99 7.95
CA LEU A 153 6.04 -6.95 8.52
C LEU A 153 6.40 -7.29 9.98
N LEU A 154 7.67 -7.51 10.30
CA LEU A 154 8.11 -7.74 11.68
C LEU A 154 7.86 -6.53 12.58
N TRP A 155 8.08 -5.34 12.04
CA TRP A 155 7.76 -4.10 12.73
C TRP A 155 6.25 -3.98 13.02
N LEU A 156 5.39 -4.22 12.02
CA LEU A 156 3.93 -4.24 12.20
C LEU A 156 3.50 -5.26 13.26
N ARG A 157 4.08 -6.47 13.20
CA ARG A 157 3.85 -7.53 14.18
C ARG A 157 4.13 -7.07 15.60
N GLN A 158 5.30 -6.46 15.81
CA GLN A 158 5.68 -5.93 17.12
C GLN A 158 4.68 -4.89 17.60
N ARG A 159 4.29 -3.92 16.75
CA ARG A 159 3.31 -2.90 17.13
C ARG A 159 1.94 -3.47 17.49
N MET A 160 1.50 -4.50 16.78
CA MET A 160 0.25 -5.20 17.09
C MET A 160 0.31 -5.96 18.42
N HIS A 161 1.47 -6.50 18.81
CA HIS A 161 1.68 -7.08 20.14
C HIS A 161 1.74 -6.03 21.25
N GLU A 162 2.21 -4.81 20.95
CA GLU A 162 2.17 -3.66 21.86
C GLU A 162 0.76 -3.03 21.98
N GLY A 163 -0.26 -3.62 21.33
CA GLY A 163 -1.65 -3.21 21.43
C GLY A 163 -2.10 -2.18 20.40
N ARG A 164 -1.30 -1.90 19.36
CA ARG A 164 -1.73 -1.03 18.25
C ARG A 164 -2.61 -1.80 17.27
N GLU A 165 -3.68 -1.16 16.81
CA GLU A 165 -4.58 -1.71 15.80
C GLU A 165 -3.95 -1.68 14.41
N LEU A 166 -4.34 -2.63 13.55
CA LEU A 166 -3.82 -2.75 12.20
C LEU A 166 -4.28 -1.59 11.31
N SER A 167 -5.49 -1.08 11.57
CA SER A 167 -6.08 0.08 10.90
C SER A 167 -5.23 1.32 11.02
N PHE A 168 -4.44 1.46 12.09
CA PHE A 168 -3.53 2.58 12.23
C PHE A 168 -2.49 2.61 11.09
N PHE A 169 -2.03 1.44 10.64
CA PHE A 169 -0.97 1.32 9.64
C PHE A 169 -1.51 1.16 8.21
N THR A 170 -2.59 0.39 8.06
CA THR A 170 -3.14 0.02 6.75
C THR A 170 -4.40 0.81 6.39
N GLY A 171 -5.00 1.51 7.35
CA GLY A 171 -6.27 2.23 7.19
C GLY A 171 -7.52 1.42 7.55
N GLN A 172 -7.43 0.09 7.68
CA GLN A 172 -8.55 -0.80 8.06
C GLN A 172 -8.07 -1.99 8.91
N ASP A 173 -8.91 -2.52 9.80
CA ASP A 173 -8.58 -3.67 10.67
C ASP A 173 -8.91 -5.03 10.03
N THR A 174 -8.58 -5.20 8.75
CA THR A 174 -8.84 -6.44 7.99
C THR A 174 -7.56 -7.11 7.54
N VAL A 175 -7.57 -8.43 7.37
CA VAL A 175 -6.44 -9.15 6.76
C VAL A 175 -6.25 -8.73 5.28
N ASP A 176 -7.34 -8.37 4.61
CA ASP A 176 -7.32 -7.86 3.24
C ASP A 176 -6.57 -6.53 3.14
N SER A 177 -6.71 -5.65 4.13
CA SER A 177 -5.94 -4.39 4.17
C SER A 177 -4.44 -4.65 4.30
N LEU A 178 -4.02 -5.65 5.08
CA LEU A 178 -2.62 -6.07 5.17
C LEU A 178 -2.11 -6.66 3.85
N TYR A 179 -2.96 -7.40 3.13
CA TYR A 179 -2.63 -7.90 1.80
C TYR A 179 -2.44 -6.76 0.79
N SER A 180 -3.40 -5.84 0.71
CA SER A 180 -3.31 -4.64 -0.16
C SER A 180 -2.13 -3.74 0.21
N PHE A 181 -1.83 -3.56 1.50
CA PHE A 181 -0.63 -2.88 1.99
C PHE A 181 0.65 -3.56 1.47
N THR A 182 0.72 -4.89 1.58
CA THR A 182 1.87 -5.67 1.10
C THR A 182 2.06 -5.49 -0.41
N LEU A 183 0.97 -5.42 -1.19
CA LEU A 183 1.04 -5.16 -2.62
C LEU A 183 1.53 -3.74 -2.94
N GLY A 184 1.06 -2.72 -2.21
CA GLY A 184 1.54 -1.35 -2.37
C GLY A 184 3.05 -1.22 -2.12
N TRP A 185 3.56 -1.95 -1.12
CA TRP A 185 4.99 -2.06 -0.86
C TRP A 185 5.74 -2.70 -2.04
N ILE A 186 5.28 -3.87 -2.49
CA ILE A 186 5.91 -4.62 -3.61
C ILE A 186 5.89 -3.79 -4.90
N GLN A 187 4.78 -3.13 -5.21
CA GLN A 187 4.66 -2.26 -6.38
C GLN A 187 5.65 -1.10 -6.32
N ASN A 188 5.84 -0.48 -5.15
CA ASN A 188 6.86 0.55 -4.98
C ASN A 188 8.24 0.00 -5.31
N SER A 189 8.60 -1.15 -4.75
CA SER A 189 9.89 -1.80 -5.02
C SER A 189 10.08 -2.11 -6.51
N VAL A 190 9.05 -2.64 -7.18
CA VAL A 190 9.08 -2.97 -8.61
C VAL A 190 9.23 -1.72 -9.47
N PHE A 191 8.42 -0.69 -9.24
CA PHE A 191 8.41 0.54 -10.05
C PHE A 191 9.70 1.34 -9.87
N ASN A 192 10.26 1.35 -8.67
CA ASN A 192 11.54 2.01 -8.37
C ASN A 192 12.76 1.11 -8.55
N GLN A 193 12.58 -0.10 -9.10
CA GLN A 193 13.65 -1.10 -9.32
C GLN A 193 14.50 -1.35 -8.07
N SER A 194 13.89 -1.20 -6.89
CA SER A 194 14.52 -1.45 -5.60
C SER A 194 14.60 -2.96 -5.37
N LYS A 195 15.76 -3.44 -4.94
CA LYS A 195 15.98 -4.88 -4.69
C LYS A 195 15.47 -5.23 -3.31
N ASP A 196 14.22 -5.64 -3.20
CA ASP A 196 13.74 -6.34 -2.00
C ASP A 196 14.09 -7.82 -2.13
N LEU A 197 15.10 -8.29 -1.39
CA LEU A 197 15.58 -9.66 -1.50
C LEU A 197 14.73 -10.64 -0.68
N THR A 198 13.73 -10.14 0.06
CA THR A 198 12.88 -10.97 0.92
C THR A 198 11.55 -11.34 0.28
N VAL A 199 11.01 -10.52 -0.62
CA VAL A 199 9.67 -10.74 -1.21
C VAL A 199 9.56 -12.11 -1.88
N ALA A 200 10.36 -12.38 -2.92
CA ALA A 200 10.24 -13.63 -3.66
C ALA A 200 10.57 -14.84 -2.78
N PRO A 201 11.67 -14.84 -1.99
CA PRO A 201 11.97 -16.01 -1.17
C PRO A 201 10.98 -16.23 -0.01
N PHE A 202 10.35 -15.19 0.52
CA PHE A 202 9.29 -15.33 1.52
C PHE A 202 8.02 -15.93 0.89
N GLN A 203 7.62 -15.45 -0.29
CA GLN A 203 6.48 -16.00 -1.04
C GLN A 203 6.70 -17.46 -1.42
N ASP A 204 7.89 -17.80 -1.93
CA ASP A 204 8.26 -19.17 -2.29
C ASP A 204 8.29 -20.07 -1.05
N TRP A 205 8.86 -19.60 0.07
CA TRP A 205 8.84 -20.35 1.33
C TRP A 205 7.41 -20.58 1.84
N LEU A 206 6.54 -19.57 1.77
CA LEU A 206 5.15 -19.69 2.19
C LEU A 206 4.38 -20.70 1.32
N ARG A 207 4.64 -20.71 0.01
CA ARG A 207 4.03 -21.64 -0.95
C ARG A 207 4.58 -23.06 -0.85
N ASP A 208 5.90 -23.21 -0.88
CA ASP A 208 6.54 -24.51 -1.11
C ASP A 208 6.87 -25.23 0.19
N VAL A 209 7.24 -24.48 1.24
CA VAL A 209 7.59 -25.05 2.56
C VAL A 209 6.36 -25.10 3.45
N LYS A 210 5.69 -23.96 3.66
CA LYS A 210 4.51 -23.91 4.54
C LYS A 210 3.25 -24.46 3.87
N LYS A 211 3.15 -24.38 2.53
CA LYS A 211 1.95 -24.72 1.77
C LYS A 211 0.73 -23.89 2.21
N GLU A 212 1.00 -22.63 2.53
CA GLU A 212 0.03 -21.67 3.11
C GLU A 212 -0.32 -20.54 2.12
N ALA A 213 0.10 -20.65 0.85
CA ALA A 213 -0.22 -19.70 -0.22
C ALA A 213 -1.06 -20.37 -1.32
N PRO A 214 -2.36 -20.63 -1.09
CA PRO A 214 -3.26 -21.18 -2.10
C PRO A 214 -3.52 -20.18 -3.24
N GLY A 215 -4.08 -20.65 -4.35
CA GLY A 215 -4.33 -19.83 -5.55
C GLY A 215 -5.27 -18.65 -5.33
N GLU A 216 -6.19 -18.74 -4.35
CA GLU A 216 -7.08 -17.65 -3.91
C GLU A 216 -6.39 -16.56 -3.09
N GLY A 217 -5.15 -16.80 -2.65
CA GLY A 217 -4.40 -15.90 -1.78
C GLY A 217 -4.41 -16.33 -0.30
N TRP A 218 -3.32 -16.03 0.41
CA TRP A 218 -3.15 -16.40 1.82
C TRP A 218 -4.15 -15.69 2.75
N HIS A 219 -4.57 -14.47 2.41
CA HIS A 219 -5.46 -13.66 3.24
C HIS A 219 -6.86 -14.28 3.35
N VAL A 220 -7.40 -14.81 2.24
CA VAL A 220 -8.68 -15.54 2.20
C VAL A 220 -8.60 -16.79 3.08
N LYS A 221 -7.57 -17.62 2.86
CA LYS A 221 -7.37 -18.85 3.64
C LYS A 221 -7.22 -18.58 5.13
N TYR A 222 -6.40 -17.59 5.51
CA TYR A 222 -6.18 -17.33 6.94
C TYR A 222 -7.42 -16.77 7.61
N LEU A 223 -8.22 -15.98 6.91
CA LEU A 223 -9.50 -15.53 7.42
C LEU A 223 -10.43 -16.72 7.72
N GLN A 224 -10.49 -17.71 6.81
CA GLN A 224 -11.25 -18.94 7.02
C GLN A 224 -10.70 -19.78 8.19
N ASP A 225 -9.39 -20.03 8.22
CA ASP A 225 -8.72 -20.78 9.30
C ASP A 225 -8.94 -20.13 10.67
N CYS A 226 -9.04 -18.79 10.70
CA CYS A 226 -9.28 -17.99 11.90
C CYS A 226 -10.77 -17.69 12.13
N GLN A 227 -11.70 -18.37 11.46
CA GLN A 227 -13.15 -18.25 11.66
C GLN A 227 -13.69 -16.82 11.49
N GLY A 228 -13.12 -16.07 10.53
CA GLY A 228 -13.49 -14.67 10.28
C GLY A 228 -12.79 -13.65 11.17
N ASP A 229 -11.90 -14.08 12.08
CA ASP A 229 -11.14 -13.18 12.93
C ASP A 229 -9.96 -12.56 12.16
N HIS A 230 -10.18 -11.37 11.60
CA HIS A 230 -9.19 -10.64 10.81
C HIS A 230 -7.90 -10.37 11.58
N ARG A 231 -7.99 -10.05 12.89
CA ARG A 231 -6.81 -9.76 13.70
C ARG A 231 -5.95 -11.01 13.86
N LYS A 232 -6.56 -12.17 14.14
CA LYS A 232 -5.84 -13.45 14.19
C LYS A 232 -5.27 -13.84 12.82
N ALA A 233 -6.02 -13.63 11.74
CA ALA A 233 -5.56 -13.92 10.38
C ALA A 233 -4.35 -13.06 9.99
N ALA A 234 -4.39 -11.76 10.30
CA ALA A 234 -3.25 -10.85 10.11
C ALA A 234 -2.05 -11.28 10.95
N LEU A 235 -2.24 -11.55 12.25
CA LEU A 235 -1.16 -12.04 13.11
C LEU A 235 -0.57 -13.37 12.64
N LYS A 236 -1.38 -14.30 12.11
CA LYS A 236 -0.90 -15.56 11.51
C LYS A 236 0.08 -15.29 10.36
N PHE A 237 -0.24 -14.37 9.45
CA PHE A 237 0.68 -13.99 8.36
C PHE A 237 1.95 -13.33 8.89
N LEU A 238 1.83 -12.44 9.87
CA LEU A 238 2.96 -11.75 10.47
C LEU A 238 3.87 -12.70 11.27
N ASP A 239 3.30 -13.71 11.94
CA ASP A 239 4.04 -14.79 12.60
C ASP A 239 4.83 -15.64 11.60
N PHE A 240 4.28 -15.88 10.40
CA PHE A 240 5.04 -16.53 9.33
C PHE A 240 6.21 -15.68 8.82
N ALA A 241 6.08 -14.35 8.77
CA ALA A 241 7.21 -13.48 8.46
C ALA A 241 8.32 -13.60 9.53
N ALA A 242 7.95 -13.74 10.81
CA ALA A 242 8.88 -13.98 11.90
C ALA A 242 9.55 -15.37 11.81
N GLU A 243 8.78 -16.42 11.54
CA GLU A 243 9.31 -17.77 11.33
C GLU A 243 10.29 -17.80 10.14
N PHE A 244 9.93 -17.17 9.02
CA PHE A 244 10.79 -17.07 7.85
C PHE A 244 12.12 -16.39 8.18
N ARG A 245 12.09 -15.25 8.89
CA ARG A 245 13.30 -14.54 9.30
C ARG A 245 14.19 -15.38 10.23
N ALA A 246 13.60 -16.15 11.15
CA ALA A 246 14.32 -17.02 12.06
C ALA A 246 14.91 -18.27 11.41
N SER A 247 14.38 -18.67 10.24
CA SER A 247 14.87 -19.84 9.49
C SER A 247 16.11 -19.56 8.62
N ARG A 248 16.66 -18.34 8.67
CA ARG A 248 17.76 -17.86 7.83
C ARG A 248 18.95 -17.34 8.62
#